data_AF-A0A0W8IAH9-F1
#
_entry.id   AF-A0A0W8IAH9-F1
#
_cell.length_a   1.000
_cell.length_b   1.000
_cell.length_c   1.000
_cell.angle_alpha   90.00
_cell.angle_beta   90.00
_cell.angle_gamma   90.00
#
_symmetry.space_group_name_H-M   'P 1'
#
loop_
_entity.id
_entity.type
_entity.pdbx_description
1 polymer ?
#
loop_
_entity_poly.entity_id
_entity_poly.type
_entity_poly.pdbx_seq_one_letter_code
_entity_poly.pdbx_strand_id
1 'polypeptide(L)'
;MDQPAQRTDEVPVPRAGQVLVRTLPAALMLTLGIPGLALWGLDEQGNARSDWFLFLPGLLVPAALLLHRLTKAPRPDLSPTTELDTLKWDLAIAAESGELPPRSPAQAAAALACWQFEKSVLLGAAAVGVTVTWATRAVWLWLVLAALCAAATVVAGRQARHGWAYLQAVHSTGRPTPSGGISAMRQATQQTTEVPVPTAGQALVRALPEAAVMIIGLPLVVRFVLDENGETCTPWWPVPLLALVGLAMLVDRWARAPRPRFDQRVGGAQWKSAFAAAANTGSLPEHPEVRAAVGVVACQNIEGVVVGIAMVVSVALSALAAPGFPWLGALGALVVLTGINALRVRRSWVYLRALHSAGRTG
;
A
#
# COMPACT_ATOMS: atom_id res chain seq x y z
N MET A 1 -10.42 -1.27 51.63
CA MET A 1 -9.42 -0.61 50.76
C MET A 1 -8.74 -1.72 49.99
N ASP A 2 -9.37 -2.13 48.89
CA ASP A 2 -8.88 -3.24 48.09
C ASP A 2 -7.92 -2.69 47.06
N GLN A 3 -6.61 -2.86 47.30
CA GLN A 3 -5.62 -2.68 46.26
C GLN A 3 -5.87 -3.77 45.21
N PRO A 4 -6.29 -3.42 43.97
CA PRO A 4 -6.36 -4.42 42.93
C PRO A 4 -4.96 -4.95 42.70
N ALA A 5 -4.79 -6.26 42.84
CA ALA A 5 -3.55 -6.96 42.57
C ALA A 5 -2.99 -6.51 41.22
N GLN A 6 -1.81 -5.90 41.28
CA GLN A 6 -1.04 -5.46 40.12
C GLN A 6 -0.70 -6.73 39.33
N ARG A 7 -1.46 -6.99 38.25
CA ARG A 7 -1.28 -8.13 37.37
C ARG A 7 0.04 -7.94 36.62
N THR A 8 1.13 -8.42 37.21
CA THR A 8 2.51 -8.35 36.72
C THR A 8 2.87 -9.45 35.73
N ASP A 9 1.89 -10.07 35.06
CA ASP A 9 2.16 -10.91 33.90
C ASP A 9 2.31 -10.01 32.66
N GLU A 10 3.44 -9.29 32.58
CA GLU A 10 3.88 -8.68 31.33
C GLU A 10 4.10 -9.81 30.32
N VAL A 11 3.11 -10.07 29.46
CA VAL A 11 3.22 -11.07 28.38
C VAL A 11 4.47 -10.74 27.56
N PRO A 12 5.46 -11.65 27.48
CA PRO A 12 6.72 -11.36 26.83
C PRO A 12 6.50 -11.07 25.35
N VAL A 13 7.12 -10.00 24.85
CA VAL A 13 7.06 -9.63 23.44
C VAL A 13 7.77 -10.71 22.62
N PRO A 14 7.09 -11.36 21.65
CA PRO A 14 7.71 -12.42 20.86
C PRO A 14 8.80 -11.87 19.95
N ARG A 15 9.88 -12.64 19.76
CA ARG A 15 10.93 -12.32 18.78
C ARG A 15 10.36 -12.43 17.36
N ALA A 16 10.86 -11.61 16.44
CA ALA A 16 10.40 -11.63 15.05
C ALA A 16 10.55 -13.03 14.39
N GLY A 17 11.61 -13.77 14.72
CA GLY A 17 11.77 -15.17 14.29
C GLY A 17 10.71 -16.12 14.83
N GLN A 18 10.23 -15.93 16.07
CA GLN A 18 9.15 -16.74 16.63
C GLN A 18 7.81 -16.43 15.96
N VAL A 19 7.56 -15.16 15.63
CA VAL A 19 6.39 -14.74 14.85
C VAL A 19 6.41 -15.39 13.47
N LEU A 20 7.57 -15.36 12.79
CA LEU A 20 7.74 -15.97 11.47
C LEU A 20 7.47 -17.48 11.48
N VAL A 21 8.12 -18.23 12.39
CA VAL A 21 7.96 -19.69 12.51
C VAL A 21 6.48 -20.06 12.74
N ARG A 22 5.76 -19.27 13.53
CA ARG A 22 4.34 -19.50 13.83
C ARG A 22 3.40 -19.12 12.68
N THR A 23 3.76 -18.17 11.83
CA THR A 23 3.02 -17.84 10.59
C THR A 23 3.23 -18.83 9.46
N LEU A 24 4.33 -19.58 9.50
CA LEU A 24 4.80 -20.40 8.39
C LEU A 24 3.79 -21.47 7.94
N PRO A 25 3.05 -22.18 8.83
CA PRO A 25 2.04 -23.15 8.41
C PRO A 25 0.91 -22.54 7.59
N ALA A 26 0.38 -21.39 8.02
CA ALA A 26 -0.67 -20.67 7.28
C ALA A 26 -0.15 -20.10 5.95
N ALA A 27 1.09 -19.60 5.95
CA ALA A 27 1.75 -19.15 4.72
C ALA A 27 1.96 -20.30 3.72
N LEU A 28 2.44 -21.46 4.16
CA LEU A 28 2.58 -22.65 3.31
C LEU A 28 1.22 -23.11 2.76
N MET A 29 0.17 -23.08 3.58
CA MET A 29 -1.18 -23.43 3.14
C MET A 29 -1.68 -22.51 2.02
N LEU A 30 -1.41 -21.20 2.08
CA LEU A 30 -1.76 -20.28 0.99
C LEU A 30 -0.85 -20.47 -0.24
N THR A 31 0.44 -20.69 -0.03
CA THR A 31 1.43 -20.82 -1.12
C THR A 31 1.21 -22.09 -1.93
N LEU A 32 0.92 -23.21 -1.26
CA LEU A 32 0.76 -24.53 -1.89
C LEU A 32 -0.71 -24.87 -2.16
N GLY A 33 -1.63 -24.41 -1.31
CA GLY A 33 -3.05 -24.71 -1.41
C GLY A 33 -3.72 -24.04 -2.61
N ILE A 34 -3.32 -22.81 -2.97
CA ILE A 34 -3.88 -22.13 -4.15
C ILE A 34 -3.49 -22.86 -5.45
N PRO A 35 -2.21 -23.21 -5.70
CA PRO A 35 -1.83 -24.06 -6.83
C PRO A 35 -2.42 -25.46 -6.77
N GLY A 36 -2.42 -26.10 -5.59
CA GLY A 36 -2.94 -27.46 -5.43
C GLY A 36 -4.43 -27.55 -5.75
N LEU A 37 -5.22 -26.57 -5.29
CA LEU A 37 -6.63 -26.46 -5.63
C LEU A 37 -6.82 -26.26 -7.13
N ALA A 38 -6.10 -25.32 -7.74
CA ALA A 38 -6.20 -25.08 -9.17
C ALA A 38 -5.79 -26.29 -10.01
N LEU A 39 -4.75 -27.02 -9.60
CA LEU A 39 -4.31 -28.25 -10.25
C LEU A 39 -5.36 -29.35 -10.18
N TRP A 40 -6.01 -29.50 -9.03
CA TRP A 40 -7.03 -30.53 -8.80
C TRP A 40 -8.37 -30.19 -9.47
N GLY A 41 -8.80 -28.94 -9.32
CA GLY A 41 -10.16 -28.51 -9.64
C GLY A 41 -10.35 -27.91 -11.02
N LEU A 42 -9.28 -27.63 -11.77
CA LEU A 42 -9.37 -27.18 -13.16
C LEU A 42 -8.94 -28.27 -14.13
N ASP A 43 -9.69 -28.46 -15.22
CA ASP A 43 -9.31 -29.31 -16.34
C ASP A 43 -8.21 -28.67 -17.21
N GLU A 44 -7.74 -29.34 -18.26
CA GLU A 44 -6.68 -28.84 -19.14
C GLU A 44 -7.07 -27.54 -19.87
N GLN A 45 -8.38 -27.27 -20.01
CA GLN A 45 -8.92 -26.07 -20.64
C GLN A 45 -9.12 -24.93 -19.65
N GLY A 46 -8.86 -25.15 -18.35
CA GLY A 46 -9.07 -24.15 -17.31
C GLY A 46 -10.52 -24.06 -16.82
N ASN A 47 -11.39 -24.98 -17.21
CA ASN A 47 -12.75 -25.07 -16.70
C ASN A 47 -12.78 -25.80 -15.35
N ALA A 48 -13.70 -25.40 -14.49
CA ALA A 48 -13.90 -26.08 -13.22
C ALA A 48 -14.41 -27.50 -13.46
N ARG A 49 -13.69 -28.51 -12.94
CA ARG A 49 -14.12 -29.92 -12.96
C ARG A 49 -15.37 -30.18 -12.12
N SER A 50 -15.69 -29.26 -11.20
CA SER A 50 -16.83 -29.34 -10.30
C SER A 50 -17.28 -27.94 -9.91
N ASP A 51 -18.59 -27.72 -9.79
CA ASP A 51 -19.17 -26.46 -9.30
C ASP A 51 -18.69 -26.09 -7.88
N TRP A 52 -18.30 -27.10 -7.09
CA TRP A 52 -17.70 -26.90 -5.76
C TRP A 52 -16.35 -26.16 -5.81
N PHE A 53 -15.68 -26.15 -6.95
CA PHE A 53 -14.39 -25.47 -7.13
C PHE A 53 -14.46 -23.97 -6.84
N LEU A 54 -15.58 -23.31 -7.14
CA LEU A 54 -15.77 -21.89 -6.86
C LEU A 54 -15.76 -21.56 -5.35
N PHE A 55 -16.09 -22.53 -4.51
CA PHE A 55 -16.15 -22.36 -3.05
C PHE A 55 -14.81 -22.68 -2.36
N LEU A 56 -13.97 -23.52 -2.97
CA LEU A 56 -12.73 -24.00 -2.36
C LEU A 56 -11.70 -22.88 -2.08
N PRO A 57 -11.42 -21.92 -2.98
CA PRO A 57 -10.59 -20.75 -2.67
C PRO A 57 -11.19 -19.90 -1.54
N GLY A 58 -12.53 -19.78 -1.51
CA GLY A 58 -13.28 -19.10 -0.46
C GLY A 58 -13.15 -19.76 0.91
N LEU A 59 -12.87 -21.07 0.97
CA LEU A 59 -12.61 -21.81 2.21
C LEU A 59 -11.12 -21.84 2.60
N LEU A 60 -10.21 -21.79 1.62
CA LEU A 60 -8.78 -21.82 1.85
C LEU A 60 -8.31 -20.62 2.69
N VAL A 61 -8.81 -19.42 2.39
CA VAL A 61 -8.43 -18.20 3.13
C VAL A 61 -8.91 -18.24 4.59
N PRO A 62 -10.19 -18.55 4.92
CA PRO A 62 -10.62 -18.77 6.29
C PRO A 62 -9.86 -19.87 7.01
N ALA A 63 -9.55 -20.99 6.34
CA ALA A 63 -8.80 -22.08 6.95
C ALA A 63 -7.36 -21.67 7.28
N ALA A 64 -6.68 -20.94 6.38
CA ALA A 64 -5.36 -20.38 6.65
C ALA A 64 -5.40 -19.34 7.79
N LEU A 65 -6.44 -18.51 7.86
CA LEU A 65 -6.63 -17.56 8.96
C LEU A 65 -6.94 -18.25 10.29
N LEU A 66 -7.70 -19.35 10.28
CA LEU A 66 -7.98 -20.16 11.46
C LEU A 66 -6.70 -20.85 11.94
N LEU A 67 -5.94 -21.47 11.04
CA LEU A 67 -4.65 -22.05 11.33
C LEU A 67 -3.70 -21.02 11.93
N HIS A 68 -3.64 -19.82 11.34
CA HIS A 68 -2.86 -18.69 11.87
C HIS A 68 -3.32 -18.28 13.28
N ARG A 69 -4.63 -18.24 13.54
CA ARG A 69 -5.17 -17.96 14.89
C ARG A 69 -4.74 -19.00 15.92
N LEU A 70 -4.69 -20.28 15.52
CA LEU A 70 -4.28 -21.38 16.40
C LEU A 70 -2.77 -21.39 16.67
N THR A 71 -1.95 -21.01 15.68
CA THR A 71 -0.49 -21.00 15.82
C THR A 71 0.06 -19.68 16.37
N LYS A 72 -0.78 -18.64 16.44
CA LYS A 72 -0.42 -17.28 16.83
C LYS A 72 0.41 -17.23 18.13
N ALA A 73 1.42 -16.36 18.16
CA ALA A 73 2.14 -16.08 19.39
C ALA A 73 1.21 -15.41 20.42
N PRO A 74 1.26 -15.79 21.71
CA PRO A 74 0.59 -15.03 22.76
C PRO A 74 1.13 -13.60 22.73
N ARG A 75 0.22 -12.62 22.69
CA ARG A 75 0.58 -11.20 22.64
C ARG A 75 -0.50 -10.37 23.34
N PRO A 76 -0.14 -9.20 23.89
CA PRO A 76 -1.11 -8.30 24.50
C PRO A 76 -2.15 -7.86 23.46
N ASP A 77 -3.41 -7.82 23.90
CA ASP A 77 -4.51 -7.34 23.05
C ASP A 77 -4.41 -5.83 22.85
N LEU A 78 -4.57 -5.42 21.59
CA LEU A 78 -4.72 -4.02 21.24
C LEU A 78 -6.12 -3.59 21.66
N SER A 79 -6.22 -2.75 22.69
CA SER A 79 -7.51 -2.15 23.07
C SER A 79 -8.11 -1.43 21.86
N PRO A 80 -9.42 -1.52 21.61
CA PRO A 80 -10.09 -0.79 20.52
C PRO A 80 -9.98 0.73 20.68
N THR A 81 -9.66 1.24 21.88
CA THR A 81 -9.41 2.66 22.16
C THR A 81 -7.99 3.11 21.78
N THR A 82 -7.12 2.19 21.35
CA THR A 82 -5.72 2.51 21.05
C THR A 82 -5.61 3.25 19.72
N GLU A 83 -5.00 4.43 19.72
CA GLU A 83 -4.73 5.19 18.50
C GLU A 83 -3.68 4.48 17.63
N LEU A 84 -4.16 3.73 16.64
CA LEU A 84 -3.33 2.98 15.69
C LEU A 84 -2.33 3.84 14.91
N ASP A 85 -2.67 5.09 14.64
CA ASP A 85 -1.81 5.98 13.86
C ASP A 85 -0.58 6.42 14.65
N THR A 86 -0.74 6.64 15.97
CA THR A 86 0.36 6.94 16.90
C THR A 86 1.32 5.75 17.00
N LEU A 87 0.81 4.52 17.08
CA LEU A 87 1.65 3.32 17.11
C LEU A 87 2.40 3.05 15.80
N LYS A 88 1.79 3.33 14.64
CA LYS A 88 2.48 3.21 13.33
C LYS A 88 3.67 4.15 13.23
N TRP A 89 3.54 5.32 13.84
CA TRP A 89 4.59 6.32 13.90
C TRP A 89 5.77 5.86 14.75
N ASP A 90 5.47 5.35 15.93
CA ASP A 90 6.46 4.81 16.86
C ASP A 90 7.27 3.65 16.22
N LEU A 91 6.58 2.82 15.42
CA LEU A 91 7.21 1.77 14.61
C LEU A 91 8.14 2.33 13.52
N ALA A 92 7.73 3.40 12.83
CA ALA A 92 8.53 4.03 11.80
C ALA A 92 9.81 4.67 12.38
N ILE A 93 9.71 5.32 13.54
CA ILE A 93 10.86 5.90 14.23
C ILE A 93 11.84 4.83 14.66
N ALA A 94 11.36 3.77 15.31
CA ALA A 94 12.25 2.70 15.72
C ALA A 94 12.95 2.04 14.53
N ALA A 95 12.27 1.98 13.38
CA ALA A 95 12.87 1.44 12.16
C ALA A 95 13.94 2.33 11.54
N GLU A 96 13.79 3.66 11.63
CA GLU A 96 14.74 4.61 11.05
C GLU A 96 15.89 4.95 12.01
N SER A 97 15.62 5.01 13.31
CA SER A 97 16.60 5.40 14.33
C SER A 97 17.27 4.23 15.04
N GLY A 98 16.65 3.04 15.02
CA GLY A 98 17.05 1.91 15.87
C GLY A 98 16.70 2.12 17.36
N GLU A 99 16.06 3.23 17.72
CA GLU A 99 15.71 3.58 19.10
C GLU A 99 14.20 3.44 19.36
N LEU A 100 13.85 2.98 20.55
CA LEU A 100 12.45 2.89 20.95
C LEU A 100 11.89 4.26 21.35
N PRO A 101 10.73 4.66 20.81
CA PRO A 101 10.13 5.94 21.14
C PRO A 101 9.61 5.97 22.57
N PRO A 102 9.73 7.11 23.27
CA PRO A 102 9.38 7.23 24.70
C PRO A 102 7.87 7.31 24.96
N ARG A 103 7.02 7.39 23.93
CA ARG A 103 5.60 7.80 24.05
C ARG A 103 4.59 6.64 24.02
N SER A 104 4.86 5.53 23.34
CA SER A 104 3.89 4.42 23.26
C SER A 104 4.05 3.38 24.37
N PRO A 105 2.95 2.74 24.81
CA PRO A 105 3.04 1.48 25.54
C PRO A 105 3.74 0.45 24.63
N ALA A 106 4.97 0.06 24.98
CA ALA A 106 5.83 -0.83 24.19
C ALA A 106 5.12 -2.14 23.76
N GLN A 107 4.16 -2.59 24.57
CA GLN A 107 3.30 -3.74 24.32
C GLN A 107 2.36 -3.56 23.12
N ALA A 108 1.73 -2.38 22.97
CA ALA A 108 0.80 -2.13 21.86
C ALA A 108 1.55 -1.93 20.54
N ALA A 109 2.70 -1.26 20.58
CA ALA A 109 3.58 -1.12 19.42
C ALA A 109 4.16 -2.48 18.97
N ALA A 110 4.53 -3.35 19.92
CA ALA A 110 4.94 -4.72 19.64
C ALA A 110 3.81 -5.57 19.04
N ALA A 111 2.59 -5.46 19.56
CA ALA A 111 1.43 -6.16 19.02
C ALA A 111 1.12 -5.72 17.57
N LEU A 112 1.26 -4.42 17.28
CA LEU A 112 1.10 -3.88 15.94
C LEU A 112 2.23 -4.30 14.99
N ALA A 113 3.49 -4.29 15.44
CA ALA A 113 4.63 -4.82 14.67
C ALA A 113 4.39 -6.27 14.25
N CYS A 114 4.00 -7.12 15.21
CA CYS A 114 3.70 -8.53 14.94
C CYS A 114 2.58 -8.65 13.91
N TRP A 115 1.49 -7.89 14.07
CA TRP A 115 0.38 -7.94 13.12
C TRP A 115 0.78 -7.49 11.70
N GLN A 116 1.55 -6.40 11.57
CA GLN A 116 2.02 -5.93 10.26
C GLN A 116 2.92 -6.96 9.58
N PHE A 117 3.82 -7.58 10.37
CA PHE A 117 4.70 -8.64 9.88
C PHE A 117 3.91 -9.87 9.44
N GLU A 118 3.03 -10.42 10.28
CA GLU A 118 2.18 -11.57 9.97
C GLU A 118 1.35 -11.34 8.70
N LYS A 119 0.72 -10.16 8.60
CA LYS A 119 -0.09 -9.77 7.45
C LYS A 119 0.74 -9.76 6.17
N SER A 120 1.96 -9.23 6.23
CA SER A 120 2.84 -9.19 5.06
C SER A 120 3.25 -10.59 4.58
N VAL A 121 3.55 -11.50 5.51
CA VAL A 121 3.94 -12.88 5.21
C VAL A 121 2.77 -13.63 4.56
N LEU A 122 1.56 -13.49 5.11
CA LEU A 122 0.36 -14.13 4.58
C LEU A 122 -0.04 -13.58 3.20
N LEU A 123 0.02 -12.26 3.01
CA LEU A 123 -0.22 -11.65 1.70
C LEU A 123 0.84 -12.06 0.69
N GLY A 124 2.11 -12.15 1.13
CA GLY A 124 3.23 -12.60 0.30
C GLY A 124 3.02 -14.03 -0.18
N ALA A 125 2.68 -14.92 0.74
CA ALA A 125 2.35 -16.31 0.43
C ALA A 125 1.17 -16.45 -0.54
N ALA A 126 0.09 -15.68 -0.33
CA ALA A 126 -1.04 -15.67 -1.24
C ALA A 126 -0.64 -15.17 -2.65
N ALA A 127 0.15 -14.09 -2.73
CA ALA A 127 0.64 -13.56 -3.99
C ALA A 127 1.49 -14.59 -4.75
N VAL A 128 2.39 -15.28 -4.05
CA VAL A 128 3.21 -16.36 -4.64
C VAL A 128 2.32 -17.50 -5.13
N GLY A 129 1.39 -17.99 -4.31
CA GLY A 129 0.48 -19.07 -4.69
C GLY A 129 -0.35 -18.73 -5.93
N VAL A 130 -0.93 -17.53 -5.98
CA VAL A 130 -1.71 -17.04 -7.13
C VAL A 130 -0.84 -16.88 -8.38
N THR A 131 0.39 -16.39 -8.23
CA THR A 131 1.34 -16.22 -9.35
C THR A 131 1.74 -17.58 -9.93
N VAL A 132 2.00 -18.58 -9.08
CA VAL A 132 2.30 -19.95 -9.51
C VAL A 132 1.11 -20.57 -10.24
N THR A 133 -0.11 -20.36 -9.75
CA THR A 133 -1.34 -20.82 -10.43
C THR A 133 -1.50 -20.17 -11.80
N TRP A 134 -1.26 -18.86 -11.89
CA TRP A 134 -1.28 -18.16 -13.18
C TRP A 134 -0.21 -18.71 -14.13
N ALA A 135 1.03 -18.86 -13.66
CA ALA A 135 2.14 -19.35 -14.47
C ALA A 135 1.91 -20.78 -15.01
N THR A 136 1.16 -21.61 -14.27
CA THR A 136 0.89 -23.00 -14.65
C THR A 136 -0.36 -23.17 -15.51
N ARG A 137 -1.35 -22.28 -15.42
CA ARG A 137 -2.65 -22.44 -16.10
C ARG A 137 -3.00 -21.32 -17.09
N ALA A 138 -2.25 -20.23 -17.12
CA ALA A 138 -2.43 -19.08 -18.04
C ALA A 138 -3.83 -18.43 -18.05
N VAL A 139 -4.67 -18.65 -17.02
CA VAL A 139 -6.01 -18.05 -16.94
C VAL A 139 -5.93 -16.61 -16.41
N TRP A 140 -6.51 -15.67 -17.17
CA TRP A 140 -6.48 -14.22 -16.93
C TRP A 140 -6.93 -13.76 -15.54
N LEU A 141 -7.91 -14.46 -14.94
CA LEU A 141 -8.41 -14.13 -13.60
C LEU A 141 -7.31 -14.25 -12.52
N TRP A 142 -6.40 -15.21 -12.66
CA TRP A 142 -5.29 -15.38 -11.73
C TRP A 142 -4.20 -14.33 -11.90
N LEU A 143 -4.02 -13.79 -13.10
CA LEU A 143 -3.12 -12.65 -13.31
C LEU A 143 -3.61 -11.40 -12.56
N VAL A 144 -4.90 -11.06 -12.71
CA VAL A 144 -5.49 -9.89 -12.05
C VAL A 144 -5.36 -10.05 -10.54
N LEU A 145 -5.65 -11.25 -10.02
CA LEU A 145 -5.48 -11.55 -8.60
C LEU A 145 -4.00 -11.51 -8.18
N ALA A 146 -3.06 -12.00 -9.01
CA ALA A 146 -1.62 -11.95 -8.74
C ALA A 146 -1.14 -10.50 -8.62
N ALA A 147 -1.55 -9.63 -9.54
CA ALA A 147 -1.21 -8.22 -9.56
C ALA A 147 -1.78 -7.48 -8.33
N LEU A 148 -3.05 -7.74 -7.97
CA LEU A 148 -3.66 -7.18 -6.77
C LEU A 148 -2.95 -7.65 -5.48
N CYS A 149 -2.65 -8.94 -5.39
CA CYS A 149 -1.89 -9.49 -4.27
C CYS A 149 -0.47 -8.90 -4.23
N ALA A 150 0.23 -8.78 -5.35
CA ALA A 150 1.55 -8.17 -5.44
C ALA A 150 1.53 -6.70 -4.97
N ALA A 151 0.56 -5.90 -5.42
CA ALA A 151 0.39 -4.53 -4.95
C ALA A 151 0.15 -4.47 -3.43
N ALA A 152 -0.70 -5.35 -2.90
CA ALA A 152 -0.95 -5.46 -1.46
C ALA A 152 0.30 -5.89 -0.68
N THR A 153 1.14 -6.76 -1.25
CA THR A 153 2.41 -7.19 -0.63
C THR A 153 3.45 -6.09 -0.57
N VAL A 154 3.52 -5.19 -1.55
CA VAL A 154 4.45 -4.04 -1.51
C VAL A 154 4.09 -3.13 -0.34
N VAL A 155 2.80 -2.82 -0.17
CA VAL A 155 2.31 -1.99 0.95
C VAL A 155 2.55 -2.70 2.30
N ALA A 156 2.21 -3.98 2.39
CA ALA A 156 2.38 -4.75 3.62
C ALA A 156 3.86 -5.01 3.95
N GLY A 157 4.71 -5.22 2.94
CA GLY A 157 6.14 -5.45 3.10
C GLY A 157 6.87 -4.21 3.61
N ARG A 158 6.46 -3.01 3.16
CA ARG A 158 6.97 -1.76 3.74
C ARG A 158 6.62 -1.64 5.23
N GLN A 159 5.37 -1.93 5.60
CA GLN A 159 4.92 -1.94 6.99
C GLN A 159 5.68 -2.99 7.83
N ALA A 160 5.88 -4.18 7.28
CA ALA A 160 6.60 -5.26 7.95
C ALA A 160 8.09 -4.96 8.17
N ARG A 161 8.76 -4.22 7.27
CA ARG A 161 10.13 -3.75 7.53
C ARG A 161 10.19 -2.86 8.76
N HIS A 162 9.21 -1.97 8.93
CA HIS A 162 9.13 -1.12 10.13
C HIS A 162 8.87 -1.95 11.39
N GLY A 163 7.93 -2.90 11.33
CA GLY A 163 7.66 -3.82 12.44
C GLY A 163 8.85 -4.71 12.81
N TRP A 164 9.60 -5.20 11.82
CA TRP A 164 10.78 -6.03 12.03
C TRP A 164 11.90 -5.26 12.72
N ALA A 165 12.22 -4.07 12.22
CA ALA A 165 13.26 -3.23 12.81
C ALA A 165 12.90 -2.81 14.25
N TYR A 166 11.63 -2.50 14.53
CA TYR A 166 11.16 -2.29 15.90
C TYR A 166 11.37 -3.52 16.79
N LEU A 167 10.97 -4.72 16.34
CA LEU A 167 11.14 -5.94 17.13
C LEU A 167 12.62 -6.28 17.38
N GLN A 168 13.51 -5.95 16.44
CA GLN A 168 14.95 -6.04 16.66
C GLN A 168 15.43 -5.03 17.70
N ALA A 169 15.03 -3.76 17.59
CA ALA A 169 15.38 -2.70 18.53
C ALA A 169 14.96 -3.03 19.97
N VAL A 170 13.73 -3.52 20.17
CA VAL A 170 13.23 -3.96 21.50
C VAL A 170 14.14 -4.99 22.15
N HIS A 171 14.70 -5.91 21.36
CA HIS A 171 15.53 -6.99 21.88
C HIS A 171 17.02 -6.63 21.96
N SER A 172 17.49 -5.58 21.27
CA SER A 172 18.88 -5.17 21.27
C SER A 172 19.23 -4.11 22.31
N THR A 173 18.32 -3.17 22.63
CA THR A 173 18.68 -2.02 23.47
C THR A 173 18.47 -2.20 24.97
N GLY A 174 17.76 -3.25 25.41
CA GLY A 174 17.14 -3.20 26.75
C GLY A 174 16.19 -2.00 26.85
N ARG A 175 15.54 -1.78 28.01
CA ARG A 175 14.58 -0.67 28.17
C ARG A 175 15.22 0.68 27.79
N PRO A 176 14.59 1.48 26.92
CA PRO A 176 15.17 2.73 26.40
C PRO A 176 15.19 3.82 27.46
N THR A 177 16.28 4.59 27.53
CA THR A 177 16.36 5.86 28.27
C THR A 177 16.12 7.06 27.34
N PRO A 178 15.39 8.11 27.77
CA PRO A 178 14.67 9.01 26.86
C PRO A 178 15.45 10.20 26.29
N SER A 179 16.74 10.37 26.60
CA SER A 179 17.41 11.68 26.47
C SER A 179 18.21 11.91 25.18
N GLY A 180 18.59 10.86 24.44
CA GLY A 180 19.49 10.98 23.28
C GLY A 180 18.79 11.37 21.95
N GLY A 181 17.66 10.74 21.64
CA GLY A 181 17.02 10.85 20.32
C GLY A 181 16.39 12.20 19.99
N ILE A 182 16.05 13.03 20.98
CA ILE A 182 15.31 14.29 20.76
C ILE A 182 16.15 15.34 20.00
N SER A 183 17.47 15.34 20.21
CA SER A 183 18.39 16.36 19.67
C SER A 183 18.69 16.14 18.19
N ALA A 184 19.01 14.90 17.80
CA ALA A 184 19.29 14.54 16.41
C ALA A 184 18.02 14.62 15.54
N MET A 185 16.86 14.31 16.12
CA MET A 185 15.56 14.40 15.46
C MET A 185 15.19 15.85 15.12
N ARG A 186 15.55 16.83 15.95
CA ARG A 186 15.25 18.25 15.71
C ARG A 186 16.04 18.83 14.52
N GLN A 187 17.30 18.42 14.37
CA GLN A 187 18.19 18.90 13.30
C GLN A 187 17.79 18.37 11.92
N ALA A 188 17.41 17.10 11.80
CA ALA A 188 16.96 16.52 10.54
C ALA A 188 15.61 17.09 10.05
N THR A 189 14.79 17.60 10.97
CA THR A 189 13.47 18.18 10.65
C THR A 189 13.57 19.65 10.18
N GLN A 190 14.60 20.38 10.61
CA GLN A 190 14.84 21.76 10.18
C GLN A 190 15.43 21.88 8.76
N GLN A 191 16.20 20.88 8.29
CA GLN A 191 16.80 20.90 6.95
C GLN A 191 15.81 20.56 5.81
N THR A 192 14.63 20.00 6.12
CA THR A 192 13.67 19.50 5.11
C THR A 192 12.54 20.48 4.76
N THR A 193 12.41 21.59 5.48
CA THR A 193 11.38 22.62 5.28
C THR A 193 11.71 23.66 4.20
N GLU A 194 12.94 23.66 3.65
CA GLU A 194 13.36 24.65 2.63
C GLU A 194 12.86 24.36 1.21
N VAL A 195 12.39 23.15 0.90
CA VAL A 195 11.93 22.81 -0.47
C VAL A 195 10.46 23.20 -0.65
N PRO A 196 10.12 24.13 -1.58
CA PRO A 196 8.76 24.62 -1.74
C PRO A 196 7.81 23.54 -2.30
N VAL A 197 6.58 23.53 -1.78
CA VAL A 197 5.51 22.63 -2.27
C VAL A 197 5.06 23.09 -3.66
N PRO A 198 4.93 22.19 -4.66
CA PRO A 198 4.48 22.56 -6.00
C PRO A 198 3.03 23.09 -6.02
N THR A 199 2.74 23.96 -6.99
CA THR A 199 1.35 24.37 -7.28
C THR A 199 0.56 23.23 -7.92
N ALA A 200 -0.77 23.26 -7.80
CA ALA A 200 -1.66 22.28 -8.44
C ALA A 200 -1.44 22.20 -9.96
N GLY A 201 -1.23 23.35 -10.63
CA GLY A 201 -0.92 23.40 -12.06
C GLY A 201 0.42 22.76 -12.41
N GLN A 202 1.46 22.96 -11.59
CA GLN A 202 2.76 22.30 -11.79
C GLN A 202 2.66 20.78 -11.60
N ALA A 203 1.89 20.30 -10.61
CA ALA A 203 1.65 18.87 -10.44
C ALA A 203 0.91 18.28 -11.64
N LEU A 204 -0.11 18.98 -12.16
CA LEU A 204 -0.86 18.57 -13.34
C LEU A 204 0.04 18.44 -14.58
N VAL A 205 0.79 19.49 -14.90
CA VAL A 205 1.67 19.53 -16.10
C VAL A 205 2.74 18.44 -16.04
N ARG A 206 3.25 18.13 -14.85
CA ARG A 206 4.29 17.12 -14.65
C ARG A 206 3.78 15.68 -14.70
N ALA A 207 2.48 15.44 -14.51
CA ALA A 207 1.87 14.12 -14.71
C ALA A 207 1.58 13.82 -16.19
N LEU A 208 1.60 14.83 -17.08
CA LEU A 208 1.31 14.66 -18.51
C LEU A 208 2.24 13.68 -19.24
N PRO A 209 3.57 13.67 -19.01
CA PRO A 209 4.46 12.72 -19.66
C PRO A 209 4.12 11.26 -19.30
N GLU A 210 3.85 10.97 -18.03
CA GLU A 210 3.43 9.64 -17.58
C GLU A 210 2.07 9.27 -18.20
N ALA A 211 1.11 10.19 -18.18
CA ALA A 211 -0.19 9.99 -18.81
C ALA A 211 -0.08 9.70 -20.32
N ALA A 212 0.79 10.41 -21.03
CA ALA A 212 1.03 10.20 -22.46
C ALA A 212 1.62 8.80 -22.74
N VAL A 213 2.58 8.36 -21.91
CA VAL A 213 3.15 7.00 -21.99
C VAL A 213 2.06 5.95 -21.82
N MET A 214 1.13 6.15 -20.88
CA MET A 214 0.03 5.20 -20.67
C MET A 214 -0.96 5.20 -21.84
N ILE A 215 -1.42 6.38 -22.27
CA ILE A 215 -2.41 6.56 -23.35
C ILE A 215 -1.92 5.95 -24.66
N ILE A 216 -0.64 6.11 -24.98
CA ILE A 216 -0.05 5.61 -26.23
C ILE A 216 0.44 4.16 -26.05
N GLY A 217 1.11 3.88 -24.94
CA GLY A 217 1.81 2.63 -24.72
C GLY A 217 0.87 1.44 -24.52
N LEU A 218 -0.22 1.60 -23.76
CA LEU A 218 -1.11 0.48 -23.49
C LEU A 218 -1.82 -0.03 -24.76
N PRO A 219 -2.44 0.80 -25.61
CA PRO A 219 -3.04 0.32 -26.86
C PRO A 219 -2.02 -0.34 -27.80
N LEU A 220 -0.79 0.17 -27.86
CA LEU A 220 0.29 -0.45 -28.65
C LEU A 220 0.66 -1.83 -28.11
N VAL A 221 0.84 -1.95 -26.79
CA VAL A 221 1.12 -3.24 -26.15
C VAL A 221 -0.03 -4.21 -26.38
N VAL A 222 -1.28 -3.75 -26.23
CA VAL A 222 -2.47 -4.57 -26.44
C VAL A 222 -2.55 -5.06 -27.88
N ARG A 223 -2.34 -4.19 -28.87
CA ARG A 223 -2.31 -4.58 -30.29
C ARG A 223 -1.18 -5.54 -30.63
N PHE A 224 -0.07 -5.46 -29.90
CA PHE A 224 1.06 -6.37 -30.07
C PHE A 224 0.83 -7.72 -29.39
N VAL A 225 0.11 -7.73 -28.28
CA VAL A 225 -0.11 -8.91 -27.42
C VAL A 225 -1.34 -9.70 -27.82
N LEU A 226 -2.43 -9.02 -28.18
CA LEU A 226 -3.73 -9.62 -28.46
C LEU A 226 -4.00 -9.60 -29.96
N ASP A 227 -4.64 -10.67 -30.46
CA ASP A 227 -5.24 -10.68 -31.80
C ASP A 227 -6.60 -9.96 -31.82
N GLU A 228 -7.26 -9.94 -32.98
CA GLU A 228 -8.58 -9.32 -33.15
C GLU A 228 -9.68 -10.01 -32.31
N ASN A 229 -9.49 -11.29 -31.96
CA ASN A 229 -10.39 -12.07 -31.12
C ASN A 229 -10.13 -11.86 -29.62
N GLY A 230 -9.07 -11.15 -29.24
CA GLY A 230 -8.66 -10.95 -27.85
C GLY A 230 -7.84 -12.11 -27.27
N GLU A 231 -7.33 -13.02 -28.10
CA GLU A 231 -6.44 -14.10 -27.71
C GLU A 231 -4.98 -13.64 -27.73
N THR A 232 -4.15 -14.17 -26.82
CA THR A 232 -2.73 -13.78 -26.78
C THR A 232 -1.97 -14.38 -27.96
N CYS A 233 -1.45 -13.52 -28.83
CA CYS A 233 -0.59 -13.89 -29.95
C CYS A 233 0.78 -14.44 -29.50
N THR A 234 1.25 -14.07 -28.29
CA THR A 234 2.60 -14.38 -27.84
C THR A 234 2.63 -14.96 -26.42
N PRO A 235 3.41 -16.03 -26.16
CA PRO A 235 3.50 -16.64 -24.83
C PRO A 235 4.24 -15.77 -23.80
N TRP A 236 5.00 -14.76 -24.27
CA TRP A 236 5.74 -13.80 -23.44
C TRP A 236 5.04 -12.44 -23.31
N TRP A 237 3.73 -12.39 -23.57
CA TRP A 237 2.92 -11.18 -23.44
C TRP A 237 3.04 -10.38 -22.11
N PRO A 238 3.43 -10.96 -20.95
CA PRO A 238 3.63 -10.15 -19.74
C PRO A 238 4.82 -9.19 -19.84
N VAL A 239 5.82 -9.52 -20.67
CA VAL A 239 7.06 -8.74 -20.83
C VAL A 239 6.78 -7.31 -21.33
N PRO A 240 6.05 -7.09 -22.45
CA PRO A 240 5.75 -5.74 -22.91
C PRO A 240 4.88 -4.93 -21.93
N LEU A 241 3.99 -5.58 -21.17
CA LEU A 241 3.22 -4.91 -20.11
C LEU A 241 4.12 -4.47 -18.94
N LEU A 242 5.01 -5.35 -18.48
CA LEU A 242 5.99 -5.01 -17.44
C LEU A 242 6.94 -3.90 -17.91
N ALA A 243 7.37 -3.94 -19.17
CA ALA A 243 8.18 -2.89 -19.78
C ALA A 243 7.45 -1.55 -19.81
N LEU A 244 6.15 -1.55 -20.14
CA LEU A 244 5.32 -0.34 -20.11
C LEU A 244 5.19 0.23 -18.69
N VAL A 245 4.92 -0.62 -17.70
CA VAL A 245 4.86 -0.20 -16.29
C VAL A 245 6.21 0.37 -15.84
N GLY A 246 7.31 -0.32 -16.16
CA GLY A 246 8.66 0.14 -15.86
C GLY A 246 8.97 1.49 -16.50
N LEU A 247 8.56 1.68 -17.76
CA LEU A 247 8.72 2.94 -18.49
C LEU A 247 7.89 4.07 -17.85
N ALA A 248 6.63 3.82 -17.50
CA ALA A 248 5.79 4.79 -16.82
C ALA A 248 6.40 5.21 -15.47
N MET A 249 6.86 4.26 -14.66
CA MET A 249 7.53 4.53 -13.38
C MET A 249 8.83 5.31 -13.56
N LEU A 250 9.60 5.02 -14.61
CA LEU A 250 10.81 5.75 -14.95
C LEU A 250 10.45 7.19 -15.32
N VAL A 251 9.55 7.40 -16.29
CA VAL A 251 9.13 8.74 -16.73
C VAL A 251 8.60 9.57 -15.57
N ASP A 252 7.75 8.98 -14.72
CA ASP A 252 7.24 9.61 -13.51
C ASP A 252 8.39 10.02 -12.56
N ARG A 253 9.37 9.12 -12.32
CA ARG A 253 10.55 9.45 -11.50
C ARG A 253 11.35 10.64 -12.04
N TRP A 254 11.46 10.79 -13.36
CA TRP A 254 12.17 11.91 -13.99
C TRP A 254 11.33 13.20 -14.08
N ALA A 255 10.01 13.08 -14.24
CA ALA A 255 9.10 14.22 -14.36
C ALA A 255 8.70 14.83 -13.01
N ARG A 256 8.77 14.05 -11.92
CA ARG A 256 8.40 14.49 -10.57
C ARG A 256 9.18 15.73 -10.15
N ALA A 257 8.46 16.68 -9.55
CA ALA A 257 9.08 17.83 -8.90
C ALA A 257 9.89 17.39 -7.67
N PRO A 258 10.98 18.10 -7.34
CA PRO A 258 11.57 18.03 -6.02
C PRO A 258 10.46 18.31 -5.00
N ARG A 259 10.21 17.36 -4.09
CA ARG A 259 9.23 17.51 -3.03
C ARG A 259 9.95 17.50 -1.70
N PRO A 260 9.48 18.27 -0.71
CA PRO A 260 9.91 18.06 0.67
C PRO A 260 9.65 16.60 1.02
N ARG A 261 10.62 15.98 1.72
CA ARG A 261 10.50 14.59 2.13
C ARG A 261 9.19 14.44 2.90
N PHE A 262 8.39 13.49 2.45
CA PHE A 262 7.10 13.23 3.04
C PHE A 262 7.28 12.83 4.50
N ASP A 263 6.95 13.73 5.39
CA ASP A 263 7.06 13.46 6.81
C ASP A 263 5.89 12.56 7.22
N GLN A 264 6.16 11.26 7.34
CA GLN A 264 5.16 10.25 7.70
C GLN A 264 4.60 10.44 9.12
N ARG A 265 5.10 11.45 9.86
CA ARG A 265 4.63 11.85 11.18
C ARG A 265 3.21 12.39 11.20
N VAL A 266 2.74 12.90 10.06
CA VAL A 266 1.43 13.50 9.97
C VAL A 266 0.43 12.39 9.62
N GLY A 267 -0.41 12.00 10.57
CA GLY A 267 -1.31 10.86 10.39
C GLY A 267 -2.39 11.10 9.33
N GLY A 268 -2.97 10.01 8.79
CA GLY A 268 -4.07 10.10 7.83
C GLY A 268 -5.30 10.86 8.37
N ALA A 269 -5.51 10.83 9.69
CA ALA A 269 -6.53 11.63 10.37
C ALA A 269 -6.23 13.14 10.31
N GLN A 270 -4.96 13.54 10.49
CA GLN A 270 -4.54 14.95 10.49
C GLN A 270 -4.61 15.56 9.09
N TRP A 271 -4.30 14.82 8.02
CA TRP A 271 -4.48 15.34 6.67
C TRP A 271 -5.95 15.47 6.29
N LYS A 272 -6.79 14.50 6.68
CA LYS A 272 -8.24 14.56 6.41
C LYS A 272 -8.89 15.76 7.10
N SER A 273 -8.55 16.01 8.37
CA SER A 273 -9.05 17.19 9.08
C SER A 273 -8.49 18.49 8.49
N ALA A 274 -7.21 18.53 8.10
CA ALA A 274 -6.61 19.69 7.44
C ALA A 274 -7.25 19.99 6.07
N PHE A 275 -7.55 18.97 5.26
CA PHE A 275 -8.28 19.14 4.00
C PHE A 275 -9.72 19.65 4.23
N ALA A 276 -10.38 19.16 5.29
CA ALA A 276 -11.72 19.62 5.64
C ALA A 276 -11.71 21.06 6.16
N ALA A 277 -10.75 21.42 7.03
CA ALA A 277 -10.56 22.77 7.53
C ALA A 277 -10.26 23.75 6.40
N ALA A 278 -9.28 23.45 5.54
CA ALA A 278 -8.97 24.32 4.41
C ALA A 278 -10.15 24.45 3.42
N ALA A 279 -10.96 23.41 3.24
CA ALA A 279 -12.14 23.46 2.37
C ALA A 279 -13.31 24.27 2.97
N ASN A 280 -13.50 24.21 4.29
CA ASN A 280 -14.65 24.82 4.96
C ASN A 280 -14.36 26.24 5.48
N THR A 281 -13.17 26.45 6.05
CA THR A 281 -12.79 27.70 6.74
C THR A 281 -11.65 28.43 6.05
N GLY A 282 -11.01 27.82 5.03
CA GLY A 282 -9.83 28.40 4.36
C GLY A 282 -8.58 28.47 5.24
N SER A 283 -8.63 27.93 6.47
CA SER A 283 -7.52 27.95 7.40
C SER A 283 -6.49 26.88 7.04
N LEU A 284 -5.21 27.25 7.13
CA LEU A 284 -4.09 26.35 6.94
C LEU A 284 -3.57 25.85 8.30
N PRO A 285 -2.97 24.65 8.35
CA PRO A 285 -2.30 24.17 9.55
C PRO A 285 -1.24 25.17 10.04
N GLU A 286 -1.22 25.42 11.35
CA GLU A 286 -0.25 26.33 11.99
C GLU A 286 1.18 25.81 11.87
N HIS A 287 1.38 24.49 12.00
CA HIS A 287 2.69 23.87 11.90
C HIS A 287 3.17 23.74 10.45
N PRO A 288 4.38 24.21 10.11
CA PRO A 288 4.90 24.19 8.75
C PRO A 288 5.14 22.77 8.21
N GLU A 289 5.51 21.82 9.08
CA GLU A 289 5.72 20.41 8.74
C GLU A 289 4.41 19.74 8.28
N VAL A 290 3.32 19.96 9.02
CA VAL A 290 1.97 19.48 8.67
C VAL A 290 1.52 20.07 7.35
N ARG A 291 1.78 21.36 7.13
CA ARG A 291 1.45 22.07 5.91
C ARG A 291 2.18 21.50 4.68
N ALA A 292 3.46 21.20 4.81
CA ALA A 292 4.26 20.57 3.75
C ALA A 292 3.77 19.16 3.43
N ALA A 293 3.53 18.33 4.46
CA ALA A 293 3.06 16.95 4.29
C ALA A 293 1.68 16.88 3.60
N VAL A 294 0.71 17.71 4.04
CA VAL A 294 -0.61 17.81 3.42
C VAL A 294 -0.49 18.30 1.97
N GLY A 295 0.41 19.26 1.70
CA GLY A 295 0.71 19.73 0.35
C GLY A 295 1.24 18.62 -0.57
N VAL A 296 2.12 17.76 -0.08
CA VAL A 296 2.63 16.60 -0.83
C VAL A 296 1.51 15.59 -1.13
N VAL A 297 0.66 15.27 -0.15
CA VAL A 297 -0.52 14.40 -0.37
C VAL A 297 -1.48 15.01 -1.39
N ALA A 298 -1.70 16.32 -1.32
CA ALA A 298 -2.57 17.02 -2.27
C ALA A 298 -2.06 16.88 -3.70
N CYS A 299 -0.74 17.04 -3.89
CA CYS A 299 -0.10 16.83 -5.20
C CYS A 299 -0.23 15.37 -5.68
N GLN A 300 0.03 14.40 -4.81
CA GLN A 300 -0.12 12.97 -5.14
C GLN A 300 -1.54 12.59 -5.55
N ASN A 301 -2.55 13.16 -4.87
CA ASN A 301 -3.95 12.93 -5.23
C ASN A 301 -4.27 13.48 -6.63
N ILE A 302 -3.75 14.67 -6.97
CA ILE A 302 -3.93 15.27 -8.30
C ILE A 302 -3.27 14.41 -9.37
N GLU A 303 -2.01 14.03 -9.18
CA GLU A 303 -1.28 13.16 -10.11
C GLU A 303 -1.98 11.82 -10.29
N GLY A 304 -2.39 11.19 -9.20
CA GLY A 304 -3.10 9.91 -9.24
C GLY A 304 -4.42 9.96 -10.01
N VAL A 305 -5.13 11.09 -10.00
CA VAL A 305 -6.33 11.26 -10.85
C VAL A 305 -5.96 11.44 -12.31
N VAL A 306 -4.92 12.22 -12.63
CA VAL A 306 -4.46 12.37 -14.02
C VAL A 306 -4.07 11.03 -14.60
N VAL A 307 -3.27 10.25 -13.87
CA VAL A 307 -2.87 8.90 -14.27
C VAL A 307 -4.07 7.97 -14.33
N GLY A 308 -5.01 8.05 -13.40
CA GLY A 308 -6.26 7.28 -13.42
C GLY A 308 -7.10 7.56 -14.67
N ILE A 309 -7.30 8.83 -15.02
CA ILE A 309 -7.99 9.25 -16.25
C ILE A 309 -7.24 8.74 -17.47
N ALA A 310 -5.92 8.92 -17.51
CA ALA A 310 -5.09 8.44 -18.60
C ALA A 310 -5.25 6.93 -18.77
N MET A 311 -5.28 6.16 -17.68
CA MET A 311 -5.47 4.71 -17.71
C MET A 311 -6.87 4.31 -18.18
N VAL A 312 -7.93 5.02 -17.78
CA VAL A 312 -9.28 4.81 -18.32
C VAL A 312 -9.30 5.05 -19.83
N VAL A 313 -8.73 6.15 -20.31
CA VAL A 313 -8.63 6.47 -21.75
C VAL A 313 -7.81 5.41 -22.48
N SER A 314 -6.68 4.99 -21.91
CA SER A 314 -5.81 3.95 -22.47
C SER A 314 -6.55 2.63 -22.65
N VAL A 315 -7.34 2.22 -21.67
CA VAL A 315 -8.14 0.99 -21.72
C VAL A 315 -9.28 1.12 -22.72
N ALA A 316 -9.94 2.27 -22.80
CA ALA A 316 -10.97 2.53 -23.80
C ALA A 316 -10.40 2.46 -25.24
N LEU A 317 -9.22 3.04 -25.48
CA LEU A 317 -8.51 2.93 -26.76
C LEU A 317 -8.07 1.49 -27.05
N SER A 318 -7.62 0.77 -26.03
CA SER A 318 -7.25 -0.65 -26.15
C SER A 318 -8.45 -1.53 -26.52
N ALA A 319 -9.66 -1.17 -26.05
CA ALA A 319 -10.88 -1.84 -26.43
C ALA A 319 -11.23 -1.71 -27.91
N LEU A 320 -10.82 -0.62 -28.55
CA LEU A 320 -10.95 -0.46 -30.00
C LEU A 320 -9.94 -1.31 -30.77
N ALA A 321 -8.77 -1.59 -30.18
CA ALA A 321 -7.72 -2.38 -30.80
C ALA A 321 -7.97 -3.89 -30.71
N ALA A 322 -8.66 -4.36 -29.67
CA ALA A 322 -8.97 -5.77 -29.45
C ALA A 322 -10.41 -5.93 -28.92
N PRO A 323 -11.44 -5.79 -29.78
CA PRO A 323 -12.85 -5.75 -29.36
C PRO A 323 -13.36 -7.07 -28.77
N GLY A 324 -12.73 -8.21 -29.09
CA GLY A 324 -13.09 -9.52 -28.55
C GLY A 324 -12.72 -9.74 -27.08
N PHE A 325 -11.86 -8.90 -26.50
CA PHE A 325 -11.44 -9.04 -25.10
C PHE A 325 -12.47 -8.41 -24.12
N PRO A 326 -12.74 -9.00 -22.94
CA PRO A 326 -13.77 -8.53 -22.01
C PRO A 326 -13.37 -7.28 -21.21
N TRP A 327 -13.24 -6.13 -21.88
CA TRP A 327 -12.78 -4.86 -21.30
C TRP A 327 -13.69 -4.26 -20.23
N LEU A 328 -14.99 -4.60 -20.24
CA LEU A 328 -16.00 -3.97 -19.37
C LEU A 328 -15.69 -4.11 -17.88
N GLY A 329 -15.13 -5.26 -17.46
CA GLY A 329 -14.73 -5.46 -16.06
C GLY A 329 -13.59 -4.54 -15.63
N ALA A 330 -12.55 -4.43 -16.47
CA ALA A 330 -11.40 -3.57 -16.21
C ALA A 330 -11.79 -2.07 -16.26
N LEU A 331 -12.58 -1.67 -17.27
CA LEU A 331 -13.11 -0.31 -17.39
C LEU A 331 -13.98 0.09 -16.20
N GLY A 332 -14.91 -0.78 -15.80
CA GLY A 332 -15.81 -0.50 -14.67
C GLY A 332 -15.04 -0.23 -13.38
N ALA A 333 -14.08 -1.09 -13.03
CA ALA A 333 -13.25 -0.92 -11.84
C ALA A 333 -12.41 0.36 -11.90
N LEU A 334 -11.76 0.64 -13.04
CA LEU A 334 -10.94 1.84 -13.24
C LEU A 334 -11.76 3.13 -13.18
N VAL A 335 -12.94 3.16 -13.78
CA VAL A 335 -13.84 4.33 -13.76
C VAL A 335 -14.30 4.63 -12.33
N VAL A 336 -14.72 3.60 -11.57
CA VAL A 336 -15.14 3.77 -10.17
C VAL A 336 -13.99 4.29 -9.31
N LEU A 337 -12.80 3.69 -9.43
CA LEU A 337 -11.62 4.11 -8.67
C LEU A 337 -11.21 5.55 -9.01
N THR A 338 -11.21 5.89 -10.29
CA THR A 338 -10.88 7.24 -10.78
C THR A 338 -11.91 8.26 -10.32
N GLY A 339 -13.20 7.93 -10.34
CA GLY A 339 -14.28 8.79 -9.84
C GLY A 339 -14.15 9.09 -8.34
N ILE A 340 -13.85 8.06 -7.53
CA ILE A 340 -13.60 8.24 -6.09
C ILE A 340 -12.40 9.19 -5.86
N ASN A 341 -11.34 9.05 -6.65
CA ASN A 341 -10.16 9.91 -6.53
C ASN A 341 -10.43 11.34 -7.03
N ALA A 342 -11.25 11.53 -8.08
CA ALA A 342 -11.65 12.85 -8.58
C ALA A 342 -12.37 13.68 -7.51
N LEU A 343 -13.23 13.06 -6.70
CA LEU A 343 -13.88 13.72 -5.56
C LEU A 343 -12.87 14.20 -4.50
N ARG A 344 -11.78 13.46 -4.30
CA ARG A 344 -10.69 13.83 -3.38
C ARG A 344 -9.82 14.95 -3.93
N VAL A 345 -9.66 15.02 -5.25
CA VAL A 345 -8.88 16.07 -5.92
C VAL A 345 -9.48 17.45 -5.70
N ARG A 346 -10.81 17.58 -5.70
CA ARG A 346 -11.45 18.88 -5.43
C ARG A 346 -10.99 19.49 -4.10
N ARG A 347 -10.93 18.69 -3.03
CA ARG A 347 -10.45 19.13 -1.71
C ARG A 347 -8.95 19.44 -1.72
N SER A 348 -8.17 18.63 -2.42
CA SER A 348 -6.72 18.81 -2.59
C SER A 348 -6.39 20.11 -3.35
N TRP A 349 -7.20 20.46 -4.34
CA TRP A 349 -7.06 21.67 -5.14
C TRP A 349 -7.36 22.94 -4.33
N VAL A 350 -8.44 22.92 -3.55
CA VAL A 350 -8.80 24.04 -2.66
C VAL A 350 -7.69 24.28 -1.63
N TYR A 351 -7.15 23.21 -1.06
CA TYR A 351 -6.02 23.29 -0.13
C TYR A 351 -4.78 23.93 -0.76
N LEU A 352 -4.34 23.46 -1.93
CA LEU A 352 -3.16 24.02 -2.61
C LEU A 352 -3.37 25.47 -3.02
N ARG A 353 -4.61 25.86 -3.39
CA ARG A 353 -4.93 27.25 -3.70
C ARG A 353 -4.81 28.15 -2.47
N ALA A 354 -5.36 27.71 -1.32
CA ALA A 354 -5.25 28.42 -0.04
C ALA A 354 -3.78 28.56 0.41
N LEU A 355 -2.99 27.49 0.24
CA LEU A 355 -1.57 27.46 0.58
C LEU A 355 -0.77 28.53 -0.20
N HIS A 356 -0.99 28.62 -1.51
CA HIS A 356 -0.26 29.56 -2.36
C HIS A 356 -0.81 30.99 -2.32
N SER A 357 -2.07 31.20 -1.91
CA SER A 357 -2.57 32.56 -1.66
C SER A 357 -2.00 33.14 -0.37
N ALA A 358 -1.88 32.34 0.69
CA ALA A 358 -1.32 32.78 1.97
C ALA A 358 0.17 33.14 1.88
N GLY A 359 0.94 32.44 1.04
CA GLY A 359 2.36 32.74 0.80
C GLY A 359 2.64 33.99 -0.05
N ARG A 360 1.61 34.64 -0.62
CA ARG A 360 1.76 35.92 -1.35
C ARG A 360 1.40 37.15 -0.51
N THR A 361 0.78 36.95 0.66
CA THR A 361 0.24 38.01 1.51
C THR A 361 1.05 38.25 2.79
N GLY A 362 2.07 37.42 3.07
CA GLY A 362 3.00 37.57 4.18
C GLY A 362 4.40 37.84 3.66
#